data_AF-A0A8J2KMJ8-F1
#
_entry.id   AF-A0A8J2KMJ8-F1
#
_cell.length_a   1.000
_cell.length_b   1.000
_cell.length_c   1.000
_cell.angle_alpha   90.00
_cell.angle_beta   90.00
_cell.angle_gamma   90.00
#
_symmetry.space_group_name_H-M   'P 1'
#
loop_
_entity.id
_entity.type
_entity.pdbx_description
1 polymer ?
#
loop_
_entity_poly.entity_id
_entity_poly.type
_entity_poly.pdbx_seq_one_letter_code
_entity_poly.pdbx_strand_id
1 'polypeptide(L)'
;VLYFSTHRFENGNFWPNLEESNFNFIGDSKGLGFNVNIPLNKTGLGNSDFLSIWHQILMPVAYQFNPDLVIVSAGYDAALGCFEV
;
A
#
# COMPACT_ATOMS: atom_id res chain seq x y z
N VAL A 1 -0.61 -11.67 10.89
CA VAL A 1 -1.20 -11.25 9.60
C VAL A 1 -0.30 -10.18 9.03
N LEU A 2 0.15 -10.33 7.80
CA LEU A 2 0.84 -9.26 7.07
C LEU A 2 -0.22 -8.42 6.36
N TYR A 3 -0.21 -7.11 6.58
CA TYR A 3 -1.05 -6.15 5.86
C TYR A 3 -0.18 -5.30 4.93
N PHE A 4 -0.61 -5.15 3.68
CA PHE A 4 0.06 -4.34 2.67
C PHE A 4 -0.97 -3.43 2.02
N SER A 5 -0.70 -2.13 1.99
CA SER A 5 -1.60 -1.14 1.39
C SER A 5 -0.83 -0.16 0.52
N THR A 6 -1.30 0.02 -0.72
CA THR A 6 -0.90 1.12 -1.59
C THR A 6 -2.09 2.06 -1.70
N HIS A 7 -1.89 3.33 -1.38
CA HIS A 7 -2.99 4.29 -1.27
C HIS A 7 -2.52 5.71 -1.57
N ARG A 8 -3.43 6.55 -2.10
CA ARG A 8 -3.20 8.00 -2.27
C ARG A 8 -2.98 8.63 -0.89
N PHE A 9 -1.92 9.43 -0.77
CA PHE A 9 -1.53 10.04 0.50
C PHE A 9 -1.26 11.53 0.38
N GLU A 10 -0.55 11.96 -0.67
CA GLU A 10 -0.20 13.38 -0.91
C GLU A 10 0.37 14.08 0.33
N ASN A 11 1.31 13.43 1.00
CA ASN A 11 1.92 13.87 2.26
C ASN A 11 0.88 14.11 3.38
N GLY A 12 -0.15 13.27 3.47
CA GLY A 12 -1.21 13.35 4.47
C GLY A 12 -2.34 14.32 4.11
N ASN A 13 -2.34 14.90 2.91
CA ASN A 13 -3.41 15.81 2.48
C ASN A 13 -4.61 15.08 1.86
N PHE A 14 -4.46 13.82 1.46
CA PHE A 14 -5.58 13.02 0.99
C PHE A 14 -6.31 12.32 2.14
N TRP A 15 -7.62 12.15 2.01
CA TRP A 15 -8.44 11.44 2.99
C TRP A 15 -7.86 10.04 3.25
N PRO A 16 -7.80 9.55 4.51
CA PRO A 16 -8.37 10.09 5.74
C PRO A 16 -7.45 11.06 6.52
N ASN A 17 -6.36 11.55 5.92
CA ASN A 17 -5.44 12.52 6.54
C ASN A 17 -4.75 12.02 7.82
N LEU A 18 -4.52 10.71 7.90
CA LEU A 18 -3.89 10.07 9.06
C LEU A 18 -2.38 10.00 8.90
N GLU A 19 -1.64 10.33 9.96
CA GLU A 19 -0.18 10.17 9.99
C GLU A 19 0.18 8.67 9.90
N GLU A 20 -0.66 7.84 10.51
CA GLU A 20 -0.51 6.39 10.61
C GLU A 20 -0.57 5.66 9.26
N SER A 21 -1.07 6.33 8.21
CA SER A 21 -1.05 5.83 6.84
C SER A 21 0.32 5.96 6.17
N ASN A 22 1.27 6.67 6.78
CA ASN A 22 2.59 6.87 6.19
C ASN A 22 3.48 5.61 6.32
N PHE A 23 4.58 5.56 5.56
CA PHE A 23 5.44 4.38 5.44
C PHE A 23 6.17 3.99 6.74
N ASN A 24 6.32 4.93 7.68
CA ASN A 24 7.02 4.71 8.95
C ASN A 24 6.18 3.95 10.00
N PHE A 25 4.90 3.73 9.74
CA PHE A 25 4.01 2.96 10.61
C PHE A 25 4.04 1.49 10.23
N ILE A 26 4.97 0.75 10.85
CA ILE A 26 5.29 -0.64 10.50
C ILE A 26 4.67 -1.68 11.45
N GLY A 27 3.69 -1.28 12.26
CA GLY A 27 3.11 -2.10 13.32
C GLY A 27 3.84 -1.94 14.66
N ASP A 28 3.38 -2.64 15.69
CA ASP A 28 3.91 -2.54 17.05
C ASP A 28 4.02 -3.92 17.72
N SER A 29 4.88 -4.03 18.73
CA SER A 29 5.05 -5.19 19.59
C SER A 29 5.34 -6.45 18.75
N LYS A 30 4.52 -7.49 18.88
CA LYS A 30 4.68 -8.73 18.10
C LYS A 30 4.34 -8.57 16.61
N GLY A 31 3.66 -7.48 16.24
CA GLY A 31 3.29 -7.14 14.86
C GLY A 31 4.25 -6.19 14.17
N LEU A 32 5.36 -5.81 14.81
CA LEU A 32 6.38 -4.95 14.19
C LEU A 32 6.93 -5.61 12.92
N GLY A 33 6.89 -4.89 11.80
CA GLY A 33 7.29 -5.36 10.47
C GLY A 33 6.18 -6.07 9.67
N PHE A 34 4.96 -6.21 10.23
CA PHE A 34 3.83 -6.86 9.56
C PHE A 34 2.78 -5.87 9.02
N ASN A 35 3.05 -4.57 9.08
CA ASN A 35 2.25 -3.53 8.42
C ASN A 35 3.14 -2.81 7.40
N VAL A 36 2.73 -2.79 6.12
CA VAL A 36 3.49 -2.16 5.04
C VAL A 36 2.60 -1.17 4.31
N ASN A 37 2.87 0.12 4.52
CA ASN A 37 2.18 1.22 3.85
C ASN A 37 3.04 1.76 2.71
N ILE A 38 2.45 1.88 1.51
CA ILE A 38 3.02 2.53 0.32
C ILE A 38 2.21 3.79 0.02
N PRO A 39 2.56 4.93 0.65
CA PRO A 39 1.87 6.19 0.43
C PRO A 39 2.24 6.80 -0.92
N LEU A 40 1.23 7.04 -1.75
CA LEU A 40 1.39 7.68 -3.05
C LEU A 40 1.30 9.21 -2.88
N ASN A 41 2.43 9.89 -3.00
CA ASN A 41 2.54 11.34 -2.77
C ASN A 41 2.27 12.20 -4.02
N LYS A 42 1.80 11.59 -5.11
CA LYS A 42 1.39 12.24 -6.35
C LYS A 42 0.15 11.53 -6.91
N THR A 43 -0.60 12.21 -7.76
CA THR A 43 -1.71 11.65 -8.56
C THR A 43 -1.24 11.22 -9.94
N GLY A 44 -2.11 10.52 -10.68
CA GLY A 44 -1.83 10.10 -12.05
C GLY A 44 -0.77 8.99 -12.19
N LEU A 45 -0.55 8.19 -11.14
CA LEU A 45 0.29 6.98 -11.26
C LEU A 45 -0.37 5.96 -12.18
N GLY A 46 0.46 5.24 -12.93
CA GLY A 46 0.02 4.27 -13.91
C GLY A 46 0.59 2.88 -13.69
N ASN A 47 0.42 2.04 -14.71
CA ASN A 47 0.79 0.63 -14.67
C ASN A 47 2.26 0.41 -14.26
N SER A 48 3.19 1.23 -14.75
CA SER A 48 4.62 1.10 -14.43
C SER A 48 4.94 1.33 -12.96
N ASP A 49 4.22 2.26 -12.31
CA ASP A 49 4.43 2.59 -10.91
C ASP A 49 3.95 1.44 -10.02
N PHE A 50 2.74 0.94 -10.29
CA PHE A 50 2.17 -0.20 -9.59
C PHE A 50 2.99 -1.49 -9.79
N LEU A 51 3.44 -1.76 -11.02
CA LEU A 51 4.32 -2.91 -11.30
C LEU A 51 5.65 -2.79 -10.55
N SER A 52 6.21 -1.58 -10.44
CA SER A 52 7.44 -1.35 -9.66
C SER A 52 7.22 -1.62 -8.18
N ILE A 53 6.12 -1.10 -7.59
CA ILE A 53 5.74 -1.38 -6.19
C ILE A 53 5.57 -2.89 -5.97
N TRP A 54 4.92 -3.58 -6.91
CA TRP A 54 4.69 -5.01 -6.82
C TRP A 54 5.99 -5.80 -6.86
N HIS A 55 6.81 -5.59 -7.90
CA HIS A 55 8.02 -6.38 -8.10
C HIS A 55 9.13 -6.07 -7.09
N GLN A 56 9.25 -4.81 -6.67
CA GLN A 56 10.34 -4.39 -5.78
C GLN A 56 9.99 -4.51 -4.29
N ILE A 57 8.69 -4.53 -3.94
CA ILE A 57 8.27 -4.50 -2.53
C ILE A 57 7.29 -5.64 -2.22
N LEU A 58 6.09 -5.65 -2.82
CA LEU A 58 5.04 -6.61 -2.43
C LEU A 58 5.49 -8.07 -2.62
N MET A 59 6.01 -8.40 -3.80
CA MET A 59 6.38 -9.79 -4.12
C MET A 59 7.51 -10.30 -3.22
N PRO A 60 8.65 -9.60 -3.05
CA PRO A 60 9.69 -10.03 -2.10
C PRO A 60 9.17 -10.26 -0.68
N VAL A 61 8.36 -9.32 -0.16
CA VAL A 61 7.79 -9.42 1.20
C VAL A 61 6.82 -10.60 1.29
N ALA A 62 5.94 -10.79 0.30
CA ALA A 62 4.96 -11.88 0.28
C ALA A 62 5.65 -13.26 0.20
N TYR A 63 6.69 -13.41 -0.64
CA TYR A 63 7.46 -14.65 -0.71
C TYR A 63 8.20 -14.94 0.60
N GLN A 64 8.73 -13.93 1.27
CA GLN A 64 9.37 -14.10 2.58
C GLN A 64 8.35 -14.45 3.68
N PHE A 65 7.16 -13.85 3.64
CA PHE A 65 6.10 -14.12 4.60
C PHE A 65 5.48 -15.51 4.43
N ASN A 66 5.48 -16.05 3.20
CA ASN A 66 4.97 -17.37 2.83
C ASN A 66 3.54 -17.63 3.38
N PRO A 67 2.53 -16.85 2.94
CA PRO A 67 1.17 -16.97 3.47
C PRO A 67 0.47 -18.25 3.02
N ASP A 68 -0.28 -18.88 3.91
CA ASP A 68 -1.17 -20.00 3.57
C ASP A 68 -2.46 -19.53 2.85
N LEU A 69 -2.85 -18.27 3.06
CA LEU A 69 -4.05 -17.65 2.47
C LEU A 69 -3.76 -16.18 2.13
N VAL A 70 -4.22 -15.76 0.95
CA VAL A 70 -4.16 -14.36 0.50
C VAL A 70 -5.58 -13.82 0.37
N ILE A 71 -5.83 -12.67 1.00
CA ILE A 71 -7.08 -11.91 0.89
C ILE A 71 -6.75 -10.56 0.25
N VAL A 72 -7.53 -10.18 -0.75
CA VAL A 72 -7.34 -8.91 -1.48
C VAL A 72 -8.53 -8.00 -1.21
N SER A 73 -8.27 -6.85 -0.57
CA SER A 73 -9.24 -5.74 -0.50
C SER A 73 -9.24 -5.01 -1.84
N ALA A 74 -9.95 -5.55 -2.83
CA ALA A 74 -9.90 -5.12 -4.22
C ALA A 74 -10.75 -3.86 -4.50
N GLY A 75 -10.21 -2.69 -4.11
CA GLY A 75 -10.71 -1.39 -4.56
C GLY A 75 -10.28 -1.11 -6.00
N TYR A 76 -11.21 -0.61 -6.83
CA TYR A 76 -10.94 -0.24 -8.24
C TYR A 76 -10.90 1.28 -8.46
N ASP A 77 -10.93 2.06 -7.38
CA ASP A 77 -10.81 3.52 -7.38
C ASP A 77 -9.43 3.98 -7.86
N ALA A 78 -8.37 3.17 -7.77
CA ALA A 78 -7.06 3.46 -8.36
C ALA A 78 -6.99 3.32 -9.89
N ALA A 79 -8.07 2.86 -10.55
CA ALA A 79 -8.09 2.68 -11.99
C ALA A 79 -8.26 4.01 -12.74
N LEU A 80 -7.83 4.03 -14.00
CA LEU A 80 -8.03 5.17 -14.89
C LEU A 80 -9.52 5.50 -15.02
N GLY A 81 -9.86 6.79 -14.91
CA GLY A 81 -11.23 7.29 -15.07
C GLY A 81 -12.03 7.37 -13.77
N CYS A 82 -11.47 6.97 -12.64
CA CYS A 82 -12.01 7.34 -11.33
C CYS A 82 -11.83 8.85 -11.10
N PHE A 83 -12.88 9.53 -10.65
CA PHE A 83 -12.87 10.99 -10.45
C PHE A 83 -11.93 11.46 -9.34
N GLU A 84 -11.46 10.53 -8.50
CA GLU A 84 -10.61 10.77 -7.34
C GLU A 84 -9.12 10.47 -7.60
N VAL A 85 -8.72 10.14 -8.84
CA VAL A 85 -7.32 9.78 -9.19
C VAL A 85 -6.61 10.90 -9.94
#